data_AF-A0A418GHG4-F1
#
_entry.id   AF-A0A418GHG4-F1
#
_cell.length_a   1.000
_cell.length_b   1.000
_cell.length_c   1.000
_cell.angle_alpha   90.00
_cell.angle_beta   90.00
_cell.angle_gamma   90.00
#
_symmetry.space_group_name_H-M   'P 1'
#
loop_
_entity.id
_entity.type
_entity.pdbx_description
1 polymer ?
#
loop_
_entity_poly.entity_id
_entity_poly.type
_entity_poly.pdbx_seq_one_letter_code
_entity_poly.pdbx_strand_id
1 'polypeptide(L)'
;VITGDVTQIDLPRNTKSGLRHAIEVLADVEEISFNFFHSEDVVRHPVVARIVNAYEAWEEAEQKRKAALAAERKREEQEQK
;
A
#
# COMPACT_ATOMS: atom_id res chain seq x y z
N VAL A 1 9.76 3.99 -22.34
CA VAL A 1 8.86 3.50 -21.27
C VAL A 1 9.72 3.11 -20.09
N ILE A 2 9.42 3.65 -18.91
CA ILE A 2 10.09 3.31 -17.65
C ILE A 2 9.06 2.53 -16.82
N THR A 3 9.48 1.41 -16.22
CA THR A 3 8.63 0.57 -15.36
C THR A 3 9.26 0.44 -13.99
N GLY A 4 8.45 0.44 -12.93
CA GLY A 4 8.93 0.23 -11.56
C GLY A 4 7.78 0.03 -10.58
N ASP A 5 8.11 -0.53 -9.42
CA ASP A 5 7.18 -0.70 -8.30
C ASP A 5 7.44 0.37 -7.23
N VAL A 6 6.48 1.29 -7.06
CA VAL A 6 6.56 2.41 -6.12
C VAL A 6 6.53 1.97 -4.65
N THR A 7 6.12 0.72 -4.39
CA THR A 7 6.05 0.12 -3.05
C THR A 7 7.37 -0.51 -2.63
N GLN A 8 8.21 -0.91 -3.60
CA GLN A 8 9.49 -1.55 -3.34
C GLN A 8 10.59 -0.52 -3.03
N ILE A 9 10.57 0.01 -1.81
CA ILE A 9 11.60 0.95 -1.32
C ILE A 9 12.60 0.17 -0.47
N ASP A 10 13.69 -0.29 -1.10
CA ASP A 10 14.80 -0.97 -0.42
C ASP A 10 15.96 0.02 -0.12
N LEU A 11 15.62 1.15 0.49
CA LEU A 11 16.57 2.22 0.81
C LEU A 11 16.74 2.38 2.32
N PRO A 12 17.91 2.87 2.79
CA PRO A 12 18.09 3.22 4.20
C PRO A 12 17.02 4.18 4.69
N ARG A 13 16.67 4.09 5.97
CA ARG A 13 15.71 5.00 6.62
C ARG A 13 16.06 6.46 6.30
N ASN A 14 15.04 7.27 6.07
CA ASN A 14 15.13 8.69 5.71
C ASN A 14 15.69 8.99 4.31
N THR A 15 15.96 7.98 3.49
CA THR A 15 16.30 8.18 2.07
C THR A 15 15.02 8.32 1.24
N LYS A 16 14.91 9.37 0.43
CA LYS A 16 13.80 9.52 -0.52
C LYS A 16 13.92 8.50 -1.65
N SER A 17 12.82 7.88 -2.05
CA SER A 17 12.76 7.03 -3.24
C SER A 17 12.94 7.86 -4.50
N GLY A 18 13.89 7.48 -5.35
CA GLY A 18 14.13 8.14 -6.64
C GLY A 18 12.92 8.06 -7.58
N LEU A 19 12.21 6.92 -7.59
CA LEU A 19 11.01 6.73 -8.41
C LEU A 19 9.88 7.66 -7.96
N ARG A 20 9.65 7.77 -6.64
CA ARG A 20 8.66 8.70 -6.10
C ARG A 20 9.02 10.16 -6.39
N HIS A 21 10.30 10.51 -6.19
CA HIS A 21 10.78 11.86 -6.49
C HIS A 21 10.63 12.21 -7.98
N ALA A 22 10.92 11.28 -8.88
CA ALA A 22 10.74 11.50 -10.31
C ALA A 22 9.27 11.73 -10.69
N ILE A 23 8.34 10.98 -10.09
CA ILE A 23 6.89 11.20 -10.29
C ILE A 23 6.49 12.61 -9.84
N GLU A 24 6.98 13.05 -8.67
CA GLU A 24 6.69 14.40 -8.14
C GLU A 24 7.26 15.51 -9.04
N VAL A 25 8.52 15.39 -9.46
CA VAL A 25 9.23 16.42 -10.25
C VAL A 25 8.69 16.55 -11.66
N LEU A 26 8.23 15.45 -12.26
CA LEU A 26 7.83 15.38 -13.66
C LEU A 26 6.30 15.44 -13.84
N ALA A 27 5.53 15.69 -12.76
CA ALA A 27 4.08 15.67 -12.78
C ALA A 27 3.44 16.66 -13.77
N ASP A 28 4.09 17.80 -14.00
CA ASP A 28 3.58 18.89 -14.86
C ASP A 28 4.21 18.92 -16.27
N VAL A 29 5.01 17.91 -16.64
CA VAL A 29 5.63 17.83 -17.97
C VAL A 29 4.64 17.25 -18.97
N GLU A 30 4.14 18.07 -19.91
CA GLU A 30 3.07 17.71 -20.85
C GLU A 30 3.37 16.47 -21.71
N GLU A 31 4.64 16.21 -22.01
CA GLU A 31 5.08 15.08 -22.83
C GLU A 31 5.22 13.76 -22.05
N ILE A 32 4.96 13.76 -20.73
CA ILE A 32 5.12 12.59 -19.84
C ILE A 32 3.77 12.15 -19.29
N SER A 33 3.44 10.88 -19.50
CA SER A 33 2.25 10.24 -18.91
C SER A 33 2.65 9.24 -17.82
N PHE A 34 1.99 9.28 -16.67
CA PHE A 34 2.11 8.26 -15.62
C PHE A 34 0.94 7.27 -15.69
N ASN A 35 1.26 5.99 -15.77
CA ASN A 35 0.26 4.91 -15.73
C ASN A 35 0.53 4.05 -14.50
N PHE A 36 -0.46 3.95 -13.61
CA PHE A 36 -0.39 3.15 -12.39
C PHE A 36 -1.27 1.92 -12.53
N PHE A 37 -0.68 0.76 -12.32
CA PHE A 37 -1.41 -0.51 -12.35
C PHE A 37 -1.91 -0.87 -10.96
N HIS A 38 -3.12 -1.37 -10.92
CA HIS A 38 -3.78 -1.91 -9.75
C HIS A 38 -3.69 -3.44 -9.77
N SER A 39 -4.03 -4.08 -8.65
CA SER A 39 -4.04 -5.55 -8.55
C SER A 39 -4.92 -6.21 -9.62
N GLU A 40 -5.97 -5.54 -10.07
CA GLU A 40 -6.89 -6.01 -11.12
C GLU A 40 -6.29 -5.98 -12.53
N ASP A 41 -5.28 -5.13 -12.78
CA ASP A 41 -4.59 -5.04 -14.07
C ASP A 41 -3.59 -6.20 -14.30
N VAL A 42 -3.34 -7.01 -13.26
CA VAL A 42 -2.33 -8.07 -13.29
C VAL A 42 -2.98 -9.43 -13.52
N VAL A 43 -2.72 -10.01 -14.70
CA VAL A 43 -3.06 -11.40 -15.00
C VAL A 43 -2.13 -12.33 -14.23
N ARG A 44 -2.68 -12.98 -13.20
CA ARG A 44 -1.97 -13.98 -12.38
C ARG A 44 -2.45 -15.37 -12.73
N HIS A 45 -1.57 -16.35 -12.55
CA HIS A 45 -1.99 -17.75 -12.58
C HIS A 45 -3.09 -18.00 -11.52
N PRO A 46 -4.15 -18.78 -11.81
CA PRO A 46 -5.30 -18.93 -10.89
C PRO A 46 -4.93 -19.33 -9.46
N VAL A 47 -3.91 -20.18 -9.30
CA VAL A 47 -3.40 -20.58 -7.97
C VAL A 47 -2.76 -19.40 -7.24
N VAL A 48 -1.97 -18.58 -7.93
CA VAL A 48 -1.31 -17.42 -7.33
C VAL A 48 -2.35 -16.38 -6.91
N ALA A 49 -3.34 -16.09 -7.76
CA ALA A 49 -4.45 -15.19 -7.42
C ALA A 49 -5.18 -15.66 -6.15
N ARG A 50 -5.49 -16.96 -6.04
CA ARG A 50 -6.15 -17.51 -4.84
C ARG A 50 -5.30 -17.37 -3.58
N ILE A 51 -3.98 -17.54 -3.68
CA ILE A 51 -3.07 -17.36 -2.54
C ILE A 51 -3.07 -15.89 -2.10
N VAL A 52 -2.92 -14.95 -3.03
CA VAL A 52 -2.92 -13.51 -2.74
C VAL A 52 -4.24 -13.10 -2.06
N ASN A 53 -5.39 -13.45 -2.64
CA ASN A 53 -6.69 -13.11 -2.08
C ASN A 53 -6.91 -13.66 -0.66
N ALA A 54 -6.35 -14.85 -0.35
CA ALA A 54 -6.45 -15.43 0.98
C ALA A 54 -5.65 -14.63 2.02
N TYR A 55 -4.46 -14.14 1.65
CA TYR A 55 -3.65 -13.29 2.52
C TYR A 55 -4.26 -11.89 2.69
N GLU A 56 -4.81 -11.30 1.62
CA GLU A 56 -5.52 -10.01 1.69
C GLU A 56 -6.71 -10.07 2.64
N ALA A 57 -7.55 -11.11 2.51
CA ALA A 57 -8.70 -11.30 3.41
C ALA A 57 -8.28 -11.51 4.88
N TRP A 58 -7.18 -12.23 5.11
CA TRP A 58 -6.62 -12.40 6.44
C TRP A 58 -6.09 -11.08 7.02
N GLU A 59 -5.38 -10.28 6.23
CA GLU A 59 -4.84 -9.00 6.66
C GLU A 59 -5.96 -8.00 7.00
N GLU A 60 -7.01 -7.90 6.18
CA GLU A 60 -8.18 -7.06 6.48
C GLU A 60 -8.85 -7.43 7.80
N ALA A 61 -9.04 -8.73 8.05
CA ALA A 61 -9.62 -9.21 9.30
C ALA A 61 -8.74 -8.85 10.50
N GLU A 62 -7.42 -9.01 10.37
CA GLU A 62 -6.47 -8.67 11.42
C GLU A 62 -6.43 -7.15 11.70
N GLN A 63 -6.50 -6.31 10.67
CA GLN A 63 -6.59 -4.85 10.83
C GLN A 63 -7.88 -4.44 11.55
N LYS A 64 -9.03 -5.02 11.19
CA LYS A 64 -10.31 -4.78 11.89
C LYS A 64 -10.23 -5.18 13.36
N ARG A 65 -9.63 -6.33 13.66
CA ARG A 65 -9.41 -6.81 15.03
C ARG A 65 -8.55 -5.84 15.84
N LYS A 66 -7.43 -5.40 15.30
CA LYS A 66 -6.55 -4.40 15.94
C LYS A 66 -7.27 -3.07 16.16
N ALA A 67 -8.03 -2.60 15.18
CA ALA A 67 -8.80 -1.37 15.29
C ALA A 67 -9.87 -1.45 16.38
N ALA A 68 -10.58 -2.58 16.50
CA ALA A 68 -11.57 -2.81 17.55
C ALA A 68 -10.93 -2.79 18.95
N LEU A 69 -9.83 -3.51 19.13
CA LEU A 69 -9.07 -3.51 20.40
C LEU A 69 -8.55 -2.11 20.76
N ALA A 70 -8.06 -1.36 19.78
CA ALA A 70 -7.60 0.00 20.01
C ALA A 70 -8.76 0.96 20.38
N ALA A 71 -9.94 0.75 19.79
CA ALA A 71 -11.13 1.54 20.12
C ALA A 71 -11.65 1.22 21.53
N GLU A 72 -11.64 -0.05 21.94
CA GLU A 72 -12.03 -0.49 23.27
C GLU A 72 -11.12 0.11 24.35
N ARG A 73 -9.80 -0.01 24.19
CA ARG A 73 -8.81 0.60 25.11
C ARG A 73 -9.01 2.11 25.25
N LYS A 74 -9.28 2.81 24.14
CA LYS A 74 -9.55 4.25 24.17
C LYS A 74 -10.83 4.61 24.94
N ARG A 75 -11.87 3.76 24.91
CA ARG A 75 -13.11 3.98 25.67
C ARG A 75 -12.88 3.79 27.16
N GLU A 76 -12.18 2.73 27.55
CA GLU A 76 -11.83 2.47 28.96
C GLU A 76 -10.99 3.60 29.55
N GLU A 77 -10.00 4.12 28.80
CA GLU A 77 -9.19 5.28 29.21
C GLU A 77 -9.98 6.59 29.33
N GLN A 78 -11.06 6.75 28.57
CA GLN A 78 -11.95 7.90 28.64
C GLN A 78 -12.92 7.82 29.82
N GLU A 79 -13.36 6.61 30.19
CA GLU A 79 -14.26 6.37 31.32
C GLU A 79 -13.54 6.44 32.68
N GLN A 80 -12.21 6.20 32.70
CA GLN A 80 -11.39 6.30 33.91
C GLN A 80 -10.86 7.72 34.21
N LYS A 81 -11.14 8.70 33.34
CA LYS A 81 -10.77 10.12 33.51
C LYS A 81 -11.97 10.96 33.95
#